data_AF-A0A8T4YQ98-F1
#
_entry.id   AF-A0A8T4YQ98-F1
#
_cell.length_a   1.000
_cell.length_b   1.000
_cell.length_c   1.000
_cell.angle_alpha   90.00
_cell.angle_beta   90.00
_cell.angle_gamma   90.00
#
_symmetry.space_group_name_H-M   'P 1'
#
loop_
_entity.id
_entity.type
_entity.pdbx_description
1 polymer ?
#
loop_
_entity_poly.entity_id
_entity_poly.type
_entity_poly.pdbx_seq_one_letter_code
_entity_poly.pdbx_strand_id
1 'polypeptide(L)'
;MSESQKEVVRATKLVVRVPSYISERQRSTLVIVAVDEVGRVDRTRNDEVELTMTPMYNIESPKVKLDKNIVKLINGEATVGITNEESDFVKITASCKDKKAGLEPYTVLLATGGYPFGR
;
A
#
# COMPACT_ATOMS: atom_id res chain seq x y z
N MET A 1 22.58 -15.04 30.63
CA MET A 1 22.40 -15.35 29.19
C MET A 1 20.91 -15.24 28.93
N SER A 2 20.45 -14.10 28.41
CA SER A 2 19.03 -13.85 28.15
C SER A 2 18.59 -14.68 26.95
N GLU A 3 17.60 -15.54 27.16
CA GLU A 3 16.87 -16.21 26.09
C GLU A 3 16.46 -15.15 25.06
N SER A 4 16.95 -15.29 23.83
CA SER A 4 16.47 -14.48 22.72
C SER A 4 14.98 -14.76 22.61
N GLN A 5 14.17 -13.78 22.98
CA GLN A 5 12.76 -13.77 22.63
C GLN A 5 12.73 -13.93 21.12
N LYS A 6 12.37 -15.13 20.64
CA LYS A 6 12.00 -15.31 19.23
C LYS A 6 10.88 -14.31 19.01
N GLU A 7 11.19 -13.24 18.29
CA GLU A 7 10.21 -12.26 17.87
C GLU A 7 9.12 -13.01 17.11
N VAL A 8 7.99 -13.24 17.79
CA VAL A 8 6.88 -13.98 17.23
C VAL A 8 6.23 -13.08 16.20
N VAL A 9 6.26 -13.53 14.95
CA VAL A 9 5.49 -12.92 13.86
C VAL A 9 4.00 -13.05 14.17
N ARG A 10 3.30 -11.91 14.18
CA ARG A 10 1.86 -11.80 14.50
C ARG A 10 1.03 -11.26 13.36
N ALA A 11 1.64 -10.62 12.37
CA ALA A 11 0.89 -10.06 11.25
C ALA A 11 0.26 -11.17 10.39
N THR A 12 -1.02 -11.00 10.12
CA THR A 12 -1.84 -11.90 9.30
C THR A 12 -2.31 -11.24 8.00
N LYS A 13 -2.22 -9.91 7.89
CA LYS A 13 -2.67 -9.17 6.70
C LYS A 13 -1.83 -7.93 6.43
N LEU A 14 -1.84 -7.51 5.18
CA LEU A 14 -1.38 -6.19 4.78
C LEU A 14 -2.53 -5.17 4.94
N VAL A 15 -2.17 -3.90 5.10
CA VAL A 15 -3.10 -2.76 4.97
C VAL A 15 -2.39 -1.68 4.18
N VAL A 16 -3.07 -1.14 3.17
CA VAL A 16 -2.60 0.02 2.40
C VAL A 16 -3.36 1.24 2.87
N ARG A 17 -2.65 2.18 3.47
CA ARG A 17 -3.16 3.50 3.82
C ARG A 17 -2.91 4.44 2.66
N VAL A 18 -3.99 4.97 2.12
CA VAL A 18 -3.96 5.92 1.00
C VAL A 18 -4.20 7.34 1.52
N PRO A 19 -3.66 8.37 0.86
CA PRO A 19 -4.02 9.74 1.17
C PRO A 19 -5.53 9.95 0.90
N SER A 20 -6.17 10.80 1.71
CA SER A 20 -7.59 11.11 1.56
C SER A 20 -7.92 11.81 0.24
N TYR A 21 -6.94 12.49 -0.35
CA TYR A 21 -7.03 13.14 -1.66
C TYR A 21 -5.65 13.21 -2.32
N ILE A 22 -5.62 13.20 -3.65
CA ILE A 22 -4.42 13.51 -4.44
C ILE A 22 -4.84 14.49 -5.53
N SER A 23 -4.34 15.72 -5.46
CA SER A 23 -4.64 16.73 -6.49
C SER A 23 -3.95 16.37 -7.80
N GLU A 24 -4.45 16.92 -8.91
CA GLU A 24 -3.80 16.77 -10.20
C GLU A 24 -2.36 17.28 -10.16
N ARG A 25 -1.46 16.53 -10.80
CA ARG A 25 -0.02 16.77 -10.89
C ARG A 25 0.70 16.81 -9.55
N GLN A 26 0.08 16.27 -8.49
CA GLN A 26 0.72 16.11 -7.19
C GLN A 26 1.23 14.69 -6.96
N ARG A 27 2.37 14.62 -6.25
CA ARG A 27 2.90 13.40 -5.68
C ARG A 27 2.42 13.28 -4.24
N SER A 28 2.02 12.09 -3.84
CA SER A 28 1.63 11.72 -2.48
C SER A 28 2.30 10.39 -2.10
N THR A 29 2.03 9.92 -0.88
CA THR A 29 2.63 8.70 -0.36
C THR A 29 1.56 7.73 0.09
N LEU A 30 1.69 6.47 -0.33
CA LEU A 30 0.95 5.35 0.24
C LEU A 30 1.82 4.70 1.31
N VAL A 31 1.19 4.27 2.40
CA VAL A 31 1.86 3.54 3.48
C VAL A 31 1.30 2.13 3.52
N ILE A 32 2.17 1.14 3.36
CA ILE A 32 1.84 -0.27 3.52
C ILE A 32 2.30 -0.71 4.90
N VAL A 33 1.40 -1.32 5.67
CA VAL A 33 1.73 -1.91 6.97
C VAL A 33 1.33 -3.37 7.04
N ALA A 34 2.14 -4.20 7.68
CA ALA A 34 1.77 -5.54 8.08
C ALA A 34 1.16 -5.50 9.49
N VAL A 35 -0.07 -6.01 9.64
CA VAL A 35 -0.82 -5.90 10.90
C VAL A 35 -1.33 -7.25 11.37
N ASP A 36 -1.46 -7.39 12.69
CA ASP A 36 -2.14 -8.52 13.32
C ASP A 36 -3.67 -8.45 13.17
N GLU A 37 -4.37 -9.43 13.70
CA GLU A 37 -5.84 -9.55 13.61
C GLU A 37 -6.57 -8.32 14.19
N VAL A 38 -5.99 -7.68 15.21
CA VAL A 38 -6.55 -6.48 15.87
C VAL A 38 -6.06 -5.17 15.25
N GLY A 39 -5.28 -5.23 14.17
CA GLY A 39 -4.84 -4.07 13.40
C GLY A 39 -3.57 -3.38 13.92
N ARG A 40 -2.81 -4.01 14.82
CA ARG A 40 -1.53 -3.48 15.32
C ARG A 40 -0.41 -3.86 14.36
N VAL A 41 0.48 -2.90 14.09
CA VAL A 41 1.64 -3.12 13.22
C VAL A 41 2.60 -4.12 13.85
N ASP A 42 2.93 -5.17 13.11
CA ASP A 42 3.95 -6.14 13.49
C ASP A 42 5.33 -5.66 13.04
N ARG A 43 6.12 -5.17 14.01
CA ARG A 43 7.43 -4.58 13.74
C ARG A 43 8.53 -5.59 13.41
N THR A 44 8.22 -6.88 13.42
CA THR A 44 9.19 -7.95 13.13
C THR A 44 9.25 -8.26 11.63
N ARG A 45 8.28 -7.77 10.85
CA ARG A 45 8.12 -8.06 9.41
C ARG A 45 9.08 -7.25 8.54
N ASN A 46 9.71 -7.93 7.57
CA ASN A 46 10.65 -7.33 6.62
C ASN A 46 10.47 -7.83 5.17
N ASP A 47 9.22 -8.18 4.83
CA ASP A 47 8.87 -8.85 3.57
C ASP A 47 8.95 -7.94 2.34
N GLU A 48 9.16 -8.54 1.17
CA GLU A 48 8.93 -7.88 -0.11
C GLU A 48 7.42 -7.89 -0.44
N VAL A 49 6.88 -6.71 -0.68
CA VAL A 49 5.49 -6.49 -1.08
C VAL A 49 5.47 -6.04 -2.53
N GLU A 50 4.67 -6.72 -3.33
CA GLU A 50 4.32 -6.35 -4.69
C GLU A 50 3.02 -5.54 -4.69
N LEU A 51 3.01 -4.46 -5.46
CA LEU A 51 1.90 -3.55 -5.67
C LEU A 51 1.44 -3.69 -7.12
N THR A 52 0.17 -4.05 -7.29
CA THR A 52 -0.49 -4.05 -8.60
C THR A 52 -1.51 -2.92 -8.62
N MET A 53 -1.51 -2.14 -9.70
CA MET A 53 -2.48 -1.07 -9.91
C MET A 53 -3.34 -1.40 -11.14
N THR A 54 -4.65 -1.33 -10.99
CA THR A 54 -5.60 -1.61 -12.07
C THR A 54 -6.57 -0.44 -12.23
N PRO A 55 -6.69 0.14 -13.44
CA PRO A 55 -7.68 1.17 -13.71
C PRO A 55 -9.10 0.63 -13.54
N MET A 56 -9.99 1.48 -13.05
CA MET A 56 -11.42 1.23 -13.03
C MET A 56 -12.06 1.76 -14.32
N TYR A 57 -13.27 1.28 -14.64
CA TYR A 57 -14.09 1.78 -15.75
C TYR A 57 -13.50 1.65 -17.16
N ASN A 58 -12.60 0.68 -17.39
CA ASN A 58 -11.96 0.45 -18.70
C ASN A 58 -11.22 1.68 -19.26
N ILE A 59 -10.69 2.53 -18.39
CA ILE A 59 -9.79 3.60 -18.80
C ILE A 59 -8.51 2.93 -19.32
N GLU A 60 -8.30 2.99 -20.64
CA GLU A 60 -7.18 2.30 -21.32
C GLU A 60 -5.81 2.89 -20.96
N SER A 61 -5.76 4.05 -20.30
CA SER A 61 -4.53 4.75 -19.96
C SER A 61 -4.68 5.50 -18.63
N PRO A 62 -4.60 4.81 -17.49
CA PRO A 62 -4.66 5.48 -16.19
C PRO A 62 -3.55 6.52 -16.08
N LYS A 63 -3.92 7.68 -15.53
CA LYS A 63 -3.02 8.82 -15.34
C LYS A 63 -2.40 8.85 -13.95
N VAL A 64 -2.54 7.75 -13.22
CA VAL A 64 -1.89 7.48 -11.94
C VAL A 64 -0.65 6.63 -12.16
N LYS A 65 0.43 6.95 -11.44
CA LYS A 65 1.69 6.20 -11.48
C LYS A 65 2.19 5.92 -10.08
N LEU A 66 2.65 4.70 -9.84
CA LEU A 66 3.43 4.34 -8.66
C LEU A 66 4.91 4.55 -8.97
N ASP A 67 5.67 5.08 -8.01
CA ASP A 67 7.12 5.24 -8.15
C ASP A 67 7.83 3.88 -8.28
N LYS A 68 7.26 2.84 -7.65
CA LYS A 68 7.77 1.47 -7.62
C LYS A 68 6.61 0.49 -7.45
N ASN A 69 6.71 -0.67 -8.10
CA ASN A 69 5.74 -1.77 -7.93
C ASN A 69 6.18 -2.80 -6.90
N ILE A 70 7.42 -2.74 -6.42
CA ILE A 70 7.93 -3.63 -5.36
C ILE A 70 8.58 -2.77 -4.29
N VAL A 71 8.19 -3.00 -3.04
CA VAL A 71 8.74 -2.33 -1.86
C VAL A 71 9.06 -3.35 -0.78
N LYS A 72 10.03 -3.04 0.09
CA LYS A 72 10.38 -3.89 1.22
C LYS A 72 9.82 -3.27 2.50
N LEU A 73 9.08 -4.04 3.29
CA LEU A 73 8.73 -3.65 4.65
C LEU A 73 10.02 -3.53 5.46
N ILE A 74 10.13 -2.46 6.24
CA ILE A 74 11.18 -2.26 7.23
C ILE A 74 10.48 -2.10 8.57
N ASN A 75 10.65 -3.07 9.45
CA ASN A 75 9.95 -3.14 10.73
C ASN A 75 8.42 -3.01 10.59
N GLY A 76 7.84 -3.74 9.63
CA GLY A 76 6.40 -3.80 9.41
C GLY A 76 5.81 -2.69 8.54
N GLU A 77 6.60 -1.74 8.05
CA GLU A 77 6.11 -0.61 7.26
C GLU A 77 6.92 -0.37 5.98
N ALA A 78 6.25 0.00 4.90
CA ALA A 78 6.87 0.48 3.68
C ALA A 78 6.09 1.69 3.12
N THR A 79 6.80 2.56 2.42
CA THR A 79 6.21 3.71 1.74
C THR A 79 6.46 3.65 0.24
N VAL A 80 5.46 4.00 -0.55
CA VAL A 80 5.57 4.15 -2.01
C VAL A 80 5.00 5.49 -2.43
N GLY A 81 5.69 6.20 -3.32
CA GLY A 81 5.15 7.42 -3.91
C GLY A 81 4.13 7.10 -4.98
N ILE A 82 3.11 7.94 -5.05
CA ILE A 82 2.05 7.89 -6.05
C ILE A 82 1.92 9.27 -6.66
N THR A 83 1.89 9.35 -7.99
CA THR A 83 1.72 10.60 -8.73
C THR A 83 0.46 10.51 -9.56
N ASN A 84 -0.36 11.56 -9.50
CA ASN A 84 -1.55 11.69 -10.31
C ASN A 84 -1.34 12.75 -11.39
N GLU A 85 -1.55 12.44 -12.66
CA GLU A 85 -1.52 13.43 -13.76
C GLU A 85 -2.90 14.03 -14.04
N GLU A 86 -3.98 13.26 -13.87
CA GLU A 86 -5.38 13.64 -14.16
C GLU A 86 -6.35 12.88 -13.25
N SER A 87 -7.60 13.32 -13.13
CA SER A 87 -8.63 12.60 -12.36
C SER A 87 -8.84 11.15 -12.80
N ASP A 88 -8.78 10.21 -11.85
CA ASP A 88 -8.84 8.77 -12.14
C ASP A 88 -9.38 7.95 -10.95
N PHE A 89 -9.75 6.71 -11.21
CA PHE A 89 -10.13 5.72 -10.20
C PHE A 89 -9.30 4.45 -10.40
N VAL A 90 -8.49 4.10 -9.40
CA VAL A 90 -7.61 2.93 -9.45
C VAL A 90 -7.84 1.99 -8.28
N LYS A 91 -7.71 0.69 -8.54
CA LYS A 91 -7.54 -0.34 -7.52
C LYS A 91 -6.05 -0.54 -7.29
N ILE A 92 -5.61 -0.48 -6.04
CA ILE A 92 -4.25 -0.79 -5.65
C ILE A 92 -4.29 -2.03 -4.76
N THR A 93 -3.63 -3.10 -5.20
CA THR A 93 -3.52 -4.35 -4.46
C THR A 93 -2.09 -4.52 -3.97
N ALA A 94 -1.91 -4.66 -2.67
CA ALA A 94 -0.65 -5.05 -2.04
C ALA A 94 -0.68 -6.54 -1.70
N SER A 95 0.32 -7.28 -2.15
CA SER A 95 0.49 -8.70 -1.85
C SER A 95 1.93 -9.01 -1.48
N CYS A 96 2.13 -9.87 -0.48
CA CYS A 96 3.48 -10.36 -0.18
C CYS A 96 3.97 -11.24 -1.35
N LYS A 97 5.21 -11.01 -1.79
CA LYS A 97 5.84 -11.77 -2.87
C LYS A 97 6.07 -13.23 -2.47
N ASP A 98 6.45 -13.45 -1.20
CA ASP A 98 6.48 -14.79 -0.63
C ASP A 98 5.08 -15.18 -0.13
N LYS A 99 4.42 -16.09 -0.85
CA LYS A 99 3.09 -16.61 -0.50
C LYS A 99 3.08 -17.41 0.80
N LYS A 100 4.24 -17.89 1.27
CA LYS A 100 4.36 -18.63 2.55
C LYS A 100 4.45 -17.70 3.75
N ALA A 101 4.55 -16.40 3.52
CA ALA A 101 4.72 -15.40 4.57
C ALA A 101 3.45 -15.18 5.42
N GLY A 102 2.32 -15.81 5.06
CA GLY A 102 1.08 -15.79 5.84
C GLY A 102 0.37 -14.44 5.90
N LEU A 103 0.68 -13.53 4.97
CA LEU A 103 0.03 -12.22 4.88
C LEU A 103 -1.05 -12.23 3.81
N GLU A 104 -2.28 -12.03 4.23
CA GLU A 104 -3.38 -11.79 3.31
C GLU A 104 -3.17 -10.50 2.51
N PRO A 105 -3.43 -10.51 1.19
CA PRO A 105 -3.32 -9.32 0.36
C PRO A 105 -4.41 -8.31 0.70
N TYR A 106 -4.14 -7.04 0.41
CA TYR A 106 -5.08 -5.95 0.67
C TYR A 106 -5.32 -5.13 -0.59
N THR A 107 -6.58 -4.88 -0.90
CA THR A 107 -6.98 -4.04 -2.04
C THR A 107 -7.66 -2.78 -1.53
N VAL A 108 -7.22 -1.62 -2.02
CA VAL A 108 -7.82 -0.32 -1.74
C VAL A 108 -8.27 0.35 -3.04
N LEU A 109 -9.40 1.03 -2.98
CA LEU A 109 -9.88 1.91 -4.05
C LEU A 109 -9.40 3.32 -3.79
N LEU A 110 -8.79 3.93 -4.80
CA LEU A 110 -8.31 5.31 -4.73
C LEU A 110 -8.93 6.12 -5.86
N ALA A 111 -9.59 7.21 -5.48
CA ALA A 111 -10.01 8.26 -6.39
C ALA A 111 -8.96 9.38 -6.37
N THR A 112 -8.51 9.81 -7.53
CA THR A 112 -7.53 10.88 -7.70
C THR A 112 -8.13 12.03 -8.51
N GLY A 113 -7.56 13.24 -8.36
CA GLY A 113 -7.99 14.44 -9.11
C GLY A 113 -9.31 15.09 -8.64
N GLY A 114 -9.91 14.59 -7.56
CA GLY A 114 -11.02 15.28 -6.90
C GLY A 114 -10.60 16.64 -6.34
N TYR A 115 -11.21 17.72 -6.86
CA TYR A 115 -11.08 19.07 -6.32
C TYR A 115 -11.81 19.16 -4.97
N PRO A 116 -11.17 19.56 -3.86
CA PRO A 116 -11.88 19.81 -2.60
C PRO A 116 -12.56 21.17 -2.69
N PHE A 117 -13.76 21.22 -3.27
CA PHE A 117 -14.65 22.39 -3.33
C PHE A 117 -14.12 23.58 -4.17
N GLY A 118 -14.94 24.03 -5.12
CA GLY A 118 -14.52 24.92 -6.20
C GLY A 118 -14.19 26.37 -5.81
N ARG A 119 -13.57 27.06 -6.78
CA ARG A 119 -13.85 28.44 -7.18
C ARG A 119 -13.56 28.58 -8.68
#